data_AF-A0AAV6TSK3-F1
#
_entry.id   AF-A0AAV6TSK3-F1
#
_cell.length_a   1.000
_cell.length_b   1.000
_cell.length_c   1.000
_cell.angle_alpha   90.00
_cell.angle_beta   90.00
_cell.angle_gamma   90.00
#
_symmetry.space_group_name_H-M   'P 1'
#
loop_
_entity.id
_entity.type
_entity.pdbx_description
1 polymer ?
#
loop_
_entity_poly.entity_id
_entity_poly.type
_entity_poly.pdbx_seq_one_letter_code
_entity_poly.pdbx_strand_id
1 'polypeptide(L)'
;MCRNKKTVEETEVRETSPEESLVFVAEMKRDQHNQDWYEELTFRNECKIKFKLDSGAQCNVLSKKYARNINAKLHGSPIKKLVSFGRNTVPVLGEIEVKCKCANQEHVLKFLVVKEDLTPILGRSSCEKLNLVKRVELAEYQVLSTIFQGIGCVKGFEYDIELQEDAQLKIHPPRNIPYSMREDVKKELDQMVKMGILCPVTESTPAVNPMVVVRQKGKVSLH
;
A
#
# COMPACT_ATOMS: atom_id res chain seq x y z
N MET A 1 3.43 38.69 -43.27
CA MET A 1 3.91 37.32 -43.55
C MET A 1 2.89 36.33 -43.02
N CYS A 2 2.42 35.46 -43.90
CA CYS A 2 1.27 34.58 -43.71
C CYS A 2 1.67 33.16 -43.31
N ARG A 3 0.70 32.46 -42.71
CA ARG A 3 0.53 30.99 -42.59
C ARG A 3 1.44 30.24 -41.62
N ASN A 4 0.85 29.78 -40.51
CA ASN A 4 1.25 28.51 -39.92
C ASN A 4 0.15 27.48 -40.14
N LYS A 5 0.54 26.36 -40.77
CA LYS A 5 -0.30 25.21 -41.12
C LYS A 5 -0.72 24.48 -39.85
N LYS A 6 -2.03 24.18 -39.73
CA LYS A 6 -2.49 23.10 -38.86
C LYS A 6 -2.26 21.78 -39.61
N THR A 7 -1.35 20.97 -39.11
CA THR A 7 -1.29 19.54 -39.47
C THR A 7 -2.15 18.82 -38.44
N VAL A 8 -3.20 18.15 -38.91
CA VAL A 8 -4.00 17.23 -38.09
C VAL A 8 -3.30 15.89 -38.22
N GLU A 9 -2.67 15.42 -37.14
CA GLU A 9 -2.19 14.04 -37.08
C GLU A 9 -3.40 13.15 -36.77
N GLU A 10 -3.74 12.29 -37.74
CA GLU A 10 -4.63 11.16 -37.56
C GLU A 10 -4.11 10.30 -36.41
N THR A 11 -4.95 10.12 -35.39
CA THR A 11 -4.65 9.21 -34.29
C THR A 11 -4.83 7.79 -34.82
N GLU A 12 -3.72 7.11 -35.12
CA GLU A 12 -3.73 5.67 -35.36
C GLU A 12 -4.39 4.97 -34.17
N VAL A 13 -5.53 4.33 -34.44
CA VAL A 13 -6.20 3.41 -33.53
C VAL A 13 -5.25 2.24 -33.33
N ARG A 14 -4.46 2.27 -32.24
CA ARG A 14 -3.74 1.09 -31.78
C ARG A 14 -4.76 0.08 -31.29
N GLU A 15 -4.85 -1.03 -32.01
CA GLU A 15 -5.56 -2.23 -31.60
C GLU A 15 -5.13 -2.60 -30.18
N THR A 16 -6.08 -2.49 -29.24
CA THR A 16 -5.90 -2.92 -27.85
C THR A 16 -5.78 -4.44 -27.83
N SER A 17 -4.57 -4.92 -27.54
CA SER A 17 -4.30 -6.28 -27.03
C SER A 17 -5.34 -6.65 -25.96
N PRO A 18 -5.83 -7.91 -25.91
CA PRO A 18 -6.75 -8.33 -24.86
C PRO A 18 -6.13 -8.01 -23.50
N GLU A 19 -6.87 -7.30 -22.66
CA GLU A 19 -6.44 -6.86 -21.34
C GLU A 19 -5.88 -8.05 -20.56
N GLU A 20 -4.57 -8.06 -20.28
CA GLU A 20 -3.98 -9.06 -19.39
C GLU A 20 -4.61 -8.86 -18.00
N SER A 21 -5.48 -9.79 -17.57
CA SER A 21 -6.08 -9.74 -16.23
C SER A 21 -4.97 -9.89 -15.17
N LEU A 22 -4.70 -8.82 -14.42
CA LEU A 22 -3.75 -8.81 -13.32
C LEU A 22 -4.44 -9.11 -12.00
N VAL A 23 -3.72 -9.80 -11.10
CA VAL A 23 -4.19 -10.08 -9.75
C VAL A 23 -3.12 -9.68 -8.73
N PHE A 24 -3.57 -9.02 -7.66
CA PHE A 24 -2.70 -8.44 -6.64
C PHE A 24 -2.57 -9.31 -5.38
N VAL A 25 -1.36 -9.37 -4.85
CA VAL A 25 -0.98 -10.06 -3.59
C VAL A 25 -0.08 -9.14 -2.77
N ALA A 26 -0.22 -9.09 -1.44
CA ALA A 26 0.45 -8.06 -0.65
C ALA A 26 1.97 -8.31 -0.55
N GLU A 27 2.38 -9.50 -0.12
CA GLU A 27 3.79 -9.84 0.09
C GLU A 27 4.12 -11.26 -0.39
N MET A 28 5.30 -11.41 -0.99
CA MET A 28 5.81 -12.68 -1.53
C MET A 28 7.24 -12.92 -1.05
N LYS A 29 7.42 -13.19 0.25
CA LYS A 29 8.69 -13.62 0.84
C LYS A 29 8.51 -14.95 1.56
N ARG A 30 9.62 -15.69 1.73
CA ARG A 30 9.69 -16.78 2.71
C ARG A 30 9.85 -16.12 4.08
N ASP A 31 8.84 -16.24 4.94
CA ASP A 31 8.86 -15.60 6.25
C ASP A 31 9.84 -16.29 7.20
N GLN A 32 10.64 -15.47 7.90
CA GLN A 32 11.46 -15.83 9.05
C GLN A 32 10.96 -15.18 10.36
N HIS A 33 9.85 -14.42 10.31
CA HIS A 33 9.29 -13.69 11.46
C HIS A 33 7.93 -14.27 11.91
N ASN A 34 7.74 -14.36 13.24
CA ASN A 34 6.74 -15.19 13.92
C ASN A 34 5.41 -14.45 14.26
N GLN A 35 5.00 -13.43 13.51
CA GLN A 35 3.80 -12.63 13.84
C GLN A 35 2.63 -12.76 12.86
N ASP A 36 2.81 -13.45 11.73
CA ASP A 36 1.73 -13.65 10.76
C ASP A 36 0.74 -14.73 11.19
N TRP A 37 -0.52 -14.58 10.76
CA TRP A 37 -1.54 -15.60 10.95
C TRP A 37 -1.45 -16.66 9.87
N TYR A 38 -1.50 -17.92 10.30
CA TYR A 38 -1.49 -19.08 9.42
C TYR A 38 -2.66 -20.00 9.73
N GLU A 39 -3.15 -20.69 8.70
CA GLU A 39 -4.09 -21.79 8.83
C GLU A 39 -3.56 -23.03 8.10
N GLU A 40 -3.77 -24.21 8.67
CA GLU A 40 -3.35 -25.48 8.07
C GLU A 40 -4.53 -26.13 7.33
N LEU A 41 -4.42 -26.21 6.01
CA LEU A 41 -5.39 -26.92 5.19
C LEU A 41 -4.91 -28.35 4.94
N THR A 42 -5.82 -29.31 5.11
CA THR A 42 -5.57 -30.72 4.80
C THR A 42 -6.15 -31.08 3.43
N PHE A 43 -5.33 -31.59 2.53
CA PHE A 43 -5.71 -32.02 1.18
C PHE A 43 -5.78 -33.55 1.10
N ARG A 44 -5.94 -34.09 -0.13
CA ARG A 44 -5.89 -35.53 -0.38
C ARG A 44 -4.60 -36.15 0.17
N ASN A 45 -4.69 -37.42 0.55
CA ASN A 45 -3.60 -38.21 1.15
C ASN A 45 -3.04 -37.58 2.44
N GLU A 46 -3.89 -36.90 3.21
CA GLU A 46 -3.52 -36.21 4.46
C GLU A 46 -2.38 -35.18 4.28
N CYS A 47 -2.19 -34.68 3.06
CA CYS A 47 -1.20 -33.66 2.77
C CYS A 47 -1.60 -32.36 3.46
N LYS A 48 -0.82 -31.93 4.45
CA LYS A 48 -1.04 -30.71 5.22
C LYS A 48 -0.17 -29.58 4.71
N ILE A 49 -0.76 -28.42 4.46
CA ILE A 49 -0.05 -27.23 3.99
C ILE A 49 -0.52 -26.04 4.82
N LYS A 50 0.45 -25.31 5.38
CA LYS A 50 0.21 -24.05 6.09
C LYS A 50 0.14 -22.90 5.10
N PHE A 51 -0.90 -22.09 5.22
CA PHE A 51 -1.13 -20.91 4.41
C PHE A 51 -1.09 -19.67 5.28
N LYS A 52 -0.39 -18.64 4.83
CA LYS A 52 -0.50 -17.30 5.39
C LYS A 52 -1.87 -16.73 5.05
N LEU A 53 -2.54 -16.14 6.05
CA LEU A 53 -3.80 -15.45 5.85
C LEU A 53 -3.52 -14.03 5.36
N ASP A 54 -3.89 -13.73 4.12
CA ASP A 54 -3.67 -12.42 3.52
C ASP A 54 -5.00 -11.83 3.02
N SER A 55 -5.66 -11.04 3.88
CA SER A 55 -6.87 -10.30 3.50
C SER A 55 -6.61 -9.20 2.47
N GLY A 56 -5.35 -8.84 2.22
CA GLY A 56 -4.92 -7.94 1.15
C GLY A 56 -4.85 -8.62 -0.22
N ALA A 57 -4.66 -9.94 -0.26
CA ALA A 57 -4.58 -10.71 -1.49
C ALA A 57 -5.96 -11.00 -2.12
N GLN A 58 -6.03 -10.86 -3.44
CA GLN A 58 -7.23 -11.13 -4.23
C GLN A 58 -7.42 -12.60 -4.61
N CYS A 59 -6.38 -13.42 -4.50
CA CYS A 59 -6.40 -14.83 -4.87
C CYS A 59 -5.60 -15.68 -3.89
N ASN A 60 -5.87 -16.98 -3.90
CA ASN A 60 -4.99 -17.95 -3.25
C ASN A 60 -3.82 -18.29 -4.17
N VAL A 61 -2.64 -18.49 -3.59
CA VAL A 61 -1.41 -18.78 -4.34
C VAL A 61 -0.73 -20.01 -3.78
N LEU A 62 -0.25 -20.88 -4.68
CA LEU A 62 0.54 -22.06 -4.37
C LEU A 62 1.75 -22.18 -5.29
N SER A 63 2.88 -22.63 -4.76
CA SER A 63 4.01 -23.04 -5.60
C SER A 63 3.74 -24.38 -6.27
N LYS A 64 4.35 -24.59 -7.45
CA LYS A 64 4.26 -25.85 -8.22
C LYS A 64 4.62 -27.09 -7.38
N LYS A 65 5.54 -26.95 -6.42
CA LYS A 65 5.92 -27.99 -5.46
C LYS A 65 4.70 -28.52 -4.69
N TYR A 66 3.90 -27.63 -4.12
CA TYR A 66 2.70 -28.00 -3.37
C TYR A 66 1.60 -28.57 -4.26
N ALA A 67 1.39 -27.99 -5.45
CA ALA A 67 0.43 -28.52 -6.42
C ALA A 67 0.72 -29.99 -6.81
N ARG A 68 2.01 -30.34 -6.94
CA ARG A 68 2.45 -31.73 -7.16
C ARG A 68 2.17 -32.62 -5.96
N ASN A 69 2.45 -32.14 -4.73
CA ASN A 69 2.21 -32.91 -3.50
C ASN A 69 0.72 -33.22 -3.29
N ILE A 70 -0.16 -32.29 -3.65
CA ILE A 70 -1.63 -32.48 -3.63
C ILE A 70 -2.09 -33.46 -4.74
N ASN A 71 -1.23 -33.74 -5.72
CA ASN A 71 -1.54 -34.50 -6.93
C ASN A 71 -2.72 -33.91 -7.72
N ALA A 72 -2.78 -32.58 -7.79
CA ALA A 72 -3.82 -31.85 -8.53
C ALA A 72 -3.42 -31.66 -9.99
N LYS A 73 -4.38 -31.81 -10.91
CA LYS A 73 -4.16 -31.52 -12.32
C LYS A 73 -4.16 -30.00 -12.53
N LEU A 74 -3.09 -29.49 -13.14
CA LEU A 74 -2.97 -28.08 -13.47
C LEU A 74 -3.77 -27.76 -14.74
N HIS A 75 -4.56 -26.69 -14.69
CA HIS A 75 -5.32 -26.16 -15.83
C HIS A 75 -4.75 -24.81 -16.27
N GLY A 76 -4.99 -24.44 -17.53
CA GLY A 76 -4.63 -23.10 -18.01
C GLY A 76 -5.43 -22.04 -17.28
N SER A 77 -4.77 -20.96 -16.85
CA SER A 77 -5.43 -19.80 -16.25
C SER A 77 -5.47 -18.63 -17.24
N PRO A 78 -6.55 -17.82 -17.28
CA PRO A 78 -6.54 -16.54 -17.99
C PRO A 78 -5.54 -15.56 -17.36
N ILE A 79 -5.28 -15.69 -16.06
CA ILE A 79 -4.32 -14.87 -15.32
C ILE A 79 -2.91 -15.38 -15.61
N LYS A 80 -2.06 -14.53 -16.18
CA LYS A 80 -0.69 -14.89 -16.57
C LYS A 80 0.37 -14.39 -15.60
N LYS A 81 0.07 -13.35 -14.82
CA LYS A 81 1.02 -12.71 -13.91
C LYS A 81 0.32 -12.29 -12.62
N LEU A 82 1.00 -12.49 -11.49
CA LEU A 82 0.66 -11.89 -10.21
C LEU A 82 1.49 -10.64 -10.00
N VAL A 83 0.91 -9.64 -9.34
CA VAL A 83 1.60 -8.38 -9.02
C VAL A 83 1.64 -8.22 -7.50
N SER A 84 2.84 -8.07 -6.96
CA SER A 84 3.03 -7.73 -5.55
C SER A 84 2.88 -6.23 -5.31
N PHE A 85 2.65 -5.82 -4.06
CA PHE A 85 2.59 -4.40 -3.70
C PHE A 85 3.88 -3.63 -4.07
N GLY A 86 5.04 -4.30 -4.00
CA GLY A 86 6.33 -3.76 -4.44
C GLY A 86 6.54 -3.70 -5.96
N ARG A 87 5.49 -3.91 -6.77
CA ARG A 87 5.50 -3.97 -8.24
C ARG A 87 6.33 -5.11 -8.85
N ASN A 88 6.78 -6.07 -8.04
CA ASN A 88 7.37 -7.29 -8.57
C ASN A 88 6.27 -8.15 -9.20
N THR A 89 6.57 -8.76 -10.35
CA THR A 89 5.63 -9.64 -11.06
C THR A 89 6.10 -11.09 -11.01
N VAL A 90 5.15 -12.01 -10.85
CA VAL A 90 5.42 -13.45 -10.79
C VAL A 90 4.58 -14.18 -11.84
N PRO A 91 5.19 -14.99 -12.72
CA PRO A 91 4.47 -15.70 -13.77
C PRO A 91 3.60 -16.83 -13.21
N VAL A 92 2.35 -16.89 -13.67
CA VAL A 92 1.40 -17.94 -13.32
C VAL A 92 1.52 -19.09 -14.31
N LEU A 93 1.76 -20.29 -13.80
CA LEU A 93 1.82 -21.53 -14.59
C LEU A 93 0.43 -22.04 -14.96
N GLY A 94 -0.56 -21.74 -14.13
CA GLY A 94 -1.94 -22.18 -14.31
C GLY A 94 -2.72 -22.08 -13.02
N GLU A 95 -3.84 -22.79 -12.96
CA GLU A 95 -4.72 -22.84 -11.81
C GLU A 95 -5.13 -24.27 -11.48
N ILE A 96 -5.40 -24.51 -10.20
CA ILE A 96 -5.98 -25.76 -9.69
C ILE A 96 -7.22 -25.44 -8.89
N GLU A 97 -8.21 -26.33 -8.94
CA GLU A 97 -9.37 -26.31 -8.07
C GLU A 97 -9.42 -27.62 -7.31
N VAL A 98 -9.29 -27.55 -5.98
CA VAL A 98 -9.03 -28.72 -5.14
C VAL A 98 -9.90 -28.72 -3.89
N LYS A 99 -10.31 -29.92 -3.47
CA LYS A 99 -10.95 -30.14 -2.17
C LYS A 99 -9.90 -30.09 -1.06
N CYS A 100 -10.21 -29.37 0.00
CA CYS A 100 -9.42 -29.30 1.23
C CYS A 100 -10.33 -29.31 2.46
N LYS A 101 -9.77 -29.71 3.60
CA LYS A 101 -10.40 -29.64 4.91
C LYS A 101 -9.80 -28.50 5.73
N CYS A 102 -10.68 -27.71 6.34
CA CYS A 102 -10.37 -26.67 7.30
C CYS A 102 -11.32 -26.85 8.49
N ALA A 103 -10.81 -26.92 9.73
CA ALA A 103 -11.64 -27.09 10.94
C ALA A 103 -12.74 -28.17 10.81
N ASN A 104 -12.40 -29.34 10.27
CA ASN A 104 -13.29 -30.49 9.99
C ASN A 104 -14.38 -30.27 8.94
N GLN A 105 -14.39 -29.14 8.23
CA GLN A 105 -15.29 -28.88 7.10
C GLN A 105 -14.56 -29.03 5.77
N GLU A 106 -15.25 -29.60 4.77
CA GLU A 106 -14.72 -29.71 3.41
C GLU A 106 -15.08 -28.49 2.57
N HIS A 107 -14.10 -27.96 1.85
CA HIS A 107 -14.24 -26.82 0.96
C HIS A 107 -13.55 -27.12 -0.37
N VAL A 108 -14.09 -26.54 -1.44
CA VAL A 108 -13.39 -26.45 -2.73
C VAL A 108 -12.82 -25.05 -2.86
N LEU A 109 -11.50 -24.97 -3.07
CA LEU A 109 -10.77 -23.73 -3.23
C LEU A 109 -9.97 -23.76 -4.54
N LYS A 110 -9.90 -22.58 -5.18
CA LYS A 110 -9.13 -22.34 -6.39
C LYS A 110 -7.80 -21.68 -6.02
N PHE A 111 -6.69 -22.17 -6.59
CA PHE A 111 -5.35 -21.63 -6.37
C PHE A 111 -4.68 -21.33 -7.70
N LEU A 112 -4.03 -20.18 -7.78
CA LEU A 112 -3.09 -19.89 -8.85
C LEU A 112 -1.74 -20.53 -8.51
N VAL A 113 -1.17 -21.22 -9.49
CA VAL A 113 0.07 -21.98 -9.32
C VAL A 113 1.23 -21.24 -9.97
N VAL A 114 2.27 -20.97 -9.19
CA VAL A 114 3.49 -20.27 -9.64
C VAL A 114 4.70 -21.21 -9.62
N LYS A 115 5.78 -20.84 -10.33
CA LYS A 115 6.99 -21.67 -10.41
C LYS A 115 7.85 -21.53 -9.16
N GLU A 116 7.92 -20.31 -8.65
CA GLU A 116 8.73 -19.85 -7.53
C GLU A 116 8.29 -20.53 -6.23
N ASP A 117 9.25 -20.85 -5.36
CA ASP A 117 8.96 -21.41 -4.04
C ASP A 117 8.66 -20.26 -3.06
N LEU A 118 7.38 -19.98 -2.91
CA LEU A 118 6.82 -18.89 -2.14
C LEU A 118 5.95 -19.46 -1.00
N THR A 119 5.76 -18.65 0.03
CA THR A 119 4.81 -18.94 1.11
C THR A 119 3.40 -19.09 0.50
N PRO A 120 2.69 -20.21 0.73
CA PRO A 120 1.31 -20.37 0.30
C PRO A 120 0.40 -19.31 0.93
N ILE A 121 -0.52 -18.75 0.15
CA ILE A 121 -1.39 -17.65 0.58
C ILE A 121 -2.86 -18.04 0.43
N LEU A 122 -3.64 -17.76 1.47
CA LEU A 122 -5.10 -17.68 1.39
C LEU A 122 -5.50 -16.22 1.22
N GLY A 123 -6.13 -15.93 0.09
CA GLY A 123 -6.65 -14.60 -0.22
C GLY A 123 -7.96 -14.32 0.52
N ARG A 124 -8.37 -13.05 0.48
CA ARG A 124 -9.54 -12.52 1.19
C ARG A 124 -10.79 -13.41 1.10
N SER A 125 -11.20 -13.78 -0.10
CA SER A 125 -12.43 -14.54 -0.33
C SER A 125 -12.41 -15.92 0.32
N SER A 126 -11.25 -16.58 0.38
CA SER A 126 -11.10 -17.86 1.07
C SER A 126 -11.04 -17.67 2.58
N CYS A 127 -10.33 -16.66 3.07
CA CYS A 127 -10.31 -16.34 4.50
C CYS A 127 -11.72 -16.09 5.05
N GLU A 128 -12.57 -15.36 4.31
CA GLU A 128 -13.97 -15.14 4.67
C GLU A 128 -14.78 -16.44 4.56
N LYS A 129 -14.67 -17.16 3.43
CA LYS A 129 -15.40 -18.44 3.19
C LYS A 129 -15.11 -19.50 4.24
N LEU A 130 -13.87 -19.55 4.73
CA LEU A 130 -13.41 -20.49 5.76
C LEU A 130 -13.66 -19.97 7.19
N ASN A 131 -14.30 -18.80 7.36
CA ASN A 131 -14.52 -18.13 8.64
C ASN A 131 -13.22 -17.81 9.43
N LEU A 132 -12.09 -17.67 8.74
CA LEU A 132 -10.79 -17.36 9.34
C LEU A 132 -10.62 -15.86 9.61
N VAL A 133 -11.28 -15.03 8.78
CA VAL A 133 -11.34 -13.58 8.95
C VAL A 133 -12.79 -13.15 8.83
N LYS A 134 -13.24 -12.30 9.75
CA LYS A 134 -14.57 -11.68 9.71
C LYS A 134 -14.44 -10.18 9.58
N ARG A 135 -15.22 -9.60 8.67
CA ARG A 135 -15.38 -8.14 8.60
C ARG A 135 -16.21 -7.70 9.80
N VAL A 136 -15.59 -6.92 10.68
CA VAL A 136 -16.27 -6.28 11.81
C VAL A 136 -16.63 -4.87 11.36
N GLU A 137 -17.89 -4.64 10.99
CA GLU A 137 -18.38 -3.31 10.58
C GLU A 137 -18.57 -2.35 11.76
N LEU A 138 -18.81 -2.89 12.96
CA LEU A 138 -18.84 -2.15 14.20
C LEU A 138 -17.84 -2.76 15.16
N ALA A 139 -16.65 -2.20 15.20
CA ALA A 139 -16.13 -1.94 16.52
C ALA A 139 -16.84 -0.64 16.94
N GLU A 140 -17.52 -0.61 18.09
CA GLU A 140 -17.95 0.63 18.74
C GLU A 140 -16.71 1.45 19.15
N TYR A 141 -15.85 1.80 18.20
CA TYR A 141 -14.82 2.80 18.37
C TYR A 141 -15.51 4.14 18.14
N GLN A 142 -16.27 4.58 19.15
CA GLN A 142 -16.58 6.00 19.34
C GLN A 142 -15.29 6.86 19.38
N VAL A 143 -14.12 6.24 19.50
CA VAL A 143 -12.81 6.88 19.52
C VAL A 143 -12.33 7.32 18.13
N LEU A 144 -12.76 6.71 17.02
CA LEU A 144 -12.16 6.98 15.70
C LEU A 144 -12.40 8.39 15.14
N SER A 145 -13.54 9.00 15.46
CA SER A 145 -13.84 10.38 15.04
C SER A 145 -12.96 11.42 15.74
N THR A 146 -12.37 11.08 16.89
CA THR A 146 -11.45 11.93 17.66
C THR A 146 -9.97 11.73 17.33
N ILE A 147 -9.55 10.56 16.80
CA ILE A 147 -8.14 10.32 16.42
C ILE A 147 -7.77 10.87 15.03
N PHE A 148 -8.75 11.07 14.14
CA PHE A 148 -8.52 11.64 12.81
C PHE A 148 -9.05 13.08 12.68
N GLN A 149 -8.79 13.93 13.68
CA GLN A 149 -9.09 15.36 13.60
C GLN A 149 -7.81 16.17 13.33
N GLY A 150 -7.78 16.85 12.19
CA GLY A 150 -6.63 17.65 11.76
C GLY A 150 -5.44 16.80 11.30
N ILE A 151 -4.25 17.40 11.28
CA ILE A 151 -3.00 16.73 10.88
C ILE A 151 -2.56 15.68 11.94
N GLY A 152 -3.12 15.75 13.15
CA GLY A 152 -2.78 14.87 14.27
C GLY A 152 -1.44 15.25 14.92
N CYS A 153 -1.20 14.69 16.11
CA CYS A 153 0.07 14.81 16.83
C CYS A 153 0.33 13.47 17.50
N VAL A 154 1.54 12.92 17.34
CA VAL A 154 1.96 11.69 18.01
C VAL A 154 2.20 12.03 19.48
N LYS A 155 1.31 11.57 20.37
CA LYS A 155 1.39 11.82 21.81
C LYS A 155 2.26 10.76 22.50
N GLY A 156 2.97 11.16 23.56
CA GLY A 156 3.77 10.23 24.38
C GLY A 156 5.10 9.82 23.74
N PHE A 157 5.51 10.53 22.68
CA PHE A 157 6.81 10.35 22.04
C PHE A 157 7.45 11.72 21.88
N GLU A 158 8.65 11.89 22.44
CA GLU A 158 9.48 13.06 22.24
C GLU A 158 10.59 12.65 21.27
N TYR A 159 10.67 13.36 20.15
CA TYR A 159 11.70 13.10 19.15
C TYR A 159 12.94 13.91 19.51
N ASP A 160 14.03 13.21 19.83
CA ASP A 160 15.33 13.83 20.03
C ASP A 160 16.10 13.86 18.70
N ILE A 161 16.59 15.03 18.33
CA ILE A 161 17.33 15.25 17.08
C ILE A 161 18.81 15.24 17.41
N GLU A 162 19.49 14.14 17.10
CA GLU A 162 20.95 14.08 17.17
C GLU A 162 21.56 14.90 16.02
N LEU A 163 22.21 16.01 16.38
CA LEU A 163 22.98 16.81 15.44
C LEU A 163 24.40 16.24 15.32
N GLN A 164 24.93 16.23 14.10
CA GLN A 164 26.33 15.89 13.87
C GLN A 164 27.25 16.93 14.54
N GLU A 165 28.31 16.49 15.23
CA GLU A 165 29.18 17.34 16.07
C GLU A 165 29.75 18.57 15.32
N ASP A 166 30.07 18.42 14.03
CA ASP A 166 30.62 19.48 13.17
C ASP A 166 29.61 20.04 12.15
N ALA A 167 28.31 19.96 12.43
CA ALA A 167 27.28 20.45 11.51
C ALA A 167 27.42 21.97 11.27
N GLN A 168 27.63 22.37 10.01
CA GLN A 168 27.66 23.78 9.62
C GLN A 168 26.23 24.34 9.52
N LEU A 169 25.71 24.82 10.64
CA LEU A 169 24.43 25.51 10.71
C LEU A 169 24.50 26.89 10.03
N LYS A 170 23.48 27.22 9.23
CA LYS A 170 23.43 28.45 8.45
C LYS A 170 22.13 29.19 8.69
N ILE A 171 22.24 30.52 8.77
CA ILE A 171 21.10 31.43 8.81
C ILE A 171 20.85 31.90 7.39
N HIS A 172 19.69 31.53 6.83
CA HIS A 172 19.25 32.03 5.55
C HIS A 172 18.29 33.21 5.73
N PRO A 173 18.44 34.30 4.96
CA PRO A 173 17.51 35.41 5.01
C PRO A 173 16.12 34.96 4.52
N PRO A 174 15.03 35.56 5.05
CA PRO A 174 13.67 35.22 4.65
C PRO A 174 13.43 35.56 3.16
N ARG A 175 12.64 34.72 2.48
CA ARG A 175 12.22 35.00 1.10
C ARG A 175 11.16 36.09 1.06
N ASN A 176 11.22 36.94 0.03
CA ASN A 176 10.16 37.92 -0.23
C ASN A 176 8.85 37.21 -0.60
N ILE A 177 7.80 37.53 0.15
CA ILE A 177 6.44 37.04 -0.13
C ILE A 177 5.73 38.08 -1.02
N PRO A 178 5.21 37.67 -2.20
CA PRO A 178 4.43 38.54 -3.07
C PRO A 178 3.28 39.21 -2.32
N TYR A 179 3.03 40.49 -2.59
CA TYR A 179 2.03 41.28 -1.88
C TYR A 179 0.65 40.60 -1.87
N SER A 180 0.23 40.05 -3.01
CA SER A 180 -1.04 39.34 -3.19
C SER A 180 -1.23 38.10 -2.31
N MET A 181 -0.16 37.58 -1.70
CA MET A 181 -0.21 36.37 -0.87
C MET A 181 0.05 36.63 0.61
N ARG A 182 0.43 37.85 1.00
CA ARG A 182 0.84 38.16 2.38
C ARG A 182 -0.27 37.88 3.40
N GLU A 183 -1.50 38.28 3.08
CA GLU A 183 -2.64 38.05 3.98
C GLU A 183 -2.94 36.57 4.15
N ASP A 184 -2.92 35.80 3.06
CA ASP A 184 -3.22 34.37 3.10
C ASP A 184 -2.11 33.59 3.83
N VAL A 185 -0.84 33.93 3.60
CA VAL A 185 0.29 33.33 4.32
C VAL A 185 0.20 33.64 5.81
N LYS A 186 -0.12 34.88 6.18
CA LYS A 186 -0.29 35.25 7.59
C LYS A 186 -1.42 34.45 8.25
N LYS A 187 -2.58 34.36 7.60
CA LYS A 187 -3.72 33.57 8.10
C LYS A 187 -3.35 32.11 8.34
N GLU A 188 -2.60 31.50 7.42
CA GLU A 188 -2.14 30.12 7.54
C GLU A 188 -1.16 29.95 8.72
N LEU A 189 -0.18 30.85 8.86
CA LEU A 189 0.75 30.85 10.00
C LEU A 189 0.01 30.99 11.34
N ASP A 190 -0.91 31.94 11.44
CA ASP A 190 -1.72 32.16 12.65
C ASP A 190 -2.56 30.91 12.99
N GLN A 191 -3.10 30.22 11.98
CA GLN A 191 -3.81 28.95 12.15
C GLN A 191 -2.90 27.83 12.64
N MET A 192 -1.71 27.67 12.05
CA MET A 192 -0.74 26.65 12.46
C MET A 192 -0.26 26.85 13.89
N VAL A 193 -0.05 28.10 14.32
CA VAL A 193 0.25 28.43 15.73
C VAL A 193 -0.92 28.07 16.64
N LYS A 194 -2.16 28.44 16.26
CA LYS A 194 -3.37 28.09 17.01
C LYS A 194 -3.58 26.58 17.13
N MET A 195 -3.19 25.82 16.11
CA MET A 195 -3.25 24.35 16.09
C MET A 195 -2.10 23.69 16.87
N GLY A 196 -1.13 24.46 17.36
CA GLY A 196 0.04 23.94 18.07
C GLY A 196 1.05 23.23 17.15
N ILE A 197 1.00 23.47 15.84
CA ILE A 197 1.97 22.94 14.86
C ILE A 197 3.25 23.77 14.87
N LEU A 198 3.12 25.09 15.01
CA LEU A 198 4.24 26.03 15.04
C LEU A 198 4.28 26.76 16.39
N CYS A 199 5.49 27.09 16.84
CA CYS A 199 5.73 27.93 18.01
C CYS A 199 6.51 29.19 17.57
N PRO A 200 6.06 30.40 17.94
CA PRO A 200 6.83 31.62 17.69
C PRO A 200 8.14 31.61 18.47
N VAL A 201 9.25 31.89 17.77
CA VAL A 201 10.58 32.05 18.38
C VAL A 201 11.08 33.46 18.11
N THR A 202 11.41 34.19 19.16
CA THR A 202 11.95 35.56 19.09
C THR A 202 13.46 35.63 19.34
N GLU A 203 14.03 34.54 19.85
CA GLU A 203 15.45 34.44 20.15
C GLU A 203 16.27 34.05 18.91
N SER A 204 17.56 34.37 18.93
CA SER A 204 18.45 34.01 17.83
C SER A 204 18.69 32.50 17.82
N THR A 205 18.43 31.85 16.69
CA THR A 205 18.71 30.44 16.49
C THR A 205 19.96 30.23 15.64
N PRO A 206 20.74 29.15 15.88
CA PRO A 206 21.95 28.88 15.11
C PRO A 206 21.68 28.50 13.65
N ALA A 207 20.44 28.11 13.31
CA ALA A 207 19.99 27.83 11.96
C ALA A 207 18.62 28.47 11.68
N VAL A 208 18.42 28.95 10.45
CA VAL A 208 17.12 29.44 9.95
C VAL A 208 16.96 29.00 8.51
N ASN A 209 15.86 28.30 8.23
CA ASN A 209 15.49 27.91 6.88
C ASN A 209 14.42 28.86 6.33
N PRO A 210 14.55 29.32 5.08
CA PRO A 210 13.58 30.26 4.53
C PRO A 210 12.32 29.52 4.09
N MET A 211 11.17 29.97 4.58
CA MET A 211 9.86 29.42 4.23
C MET A 211 9.60 29.46 2.72
N VAL A 212 9.00 28.40 2.19
CA VAL A 212 8.54 28.27 0.81
C VAL A 212 7.02 28.33 0.78
N VAL A 213 6.49 29.26 0.00
CA VAL A 213 5.04 29.44 -0.16
C VAL A 213 4.61 28.86 -1.50
N VAL A 214 3.67 27.92 -1.46
CA VAL A 214 3.09 27.30 -2.65
C VAL A 214 1.58 27.55 -2.68
N ARG A 215 1.04 27.97 -3.83
CA ARG A 215 -0.41 28.07 -4.04
C ARG A 215 -0.86 26.99 -5.02
N GLN A 216 -1.79 26.15 -4.59
CA GLN A 216 -2.43 25.15 -5.45
C GLN A 216 -3.94 25.18 -5.24
N LYS A 217 -4.70 25.27 -6.34
CA LYS A 217 -6.17 25.20 -6.35
C LYS A 217 -6.84 26.15 -5.32
N GLY A 218 -6.29 27.36 -5.18
CA GLY A 218 -6.80 28.38 -4.25
C GLY A 218 -6.34 28.25 -2.79
N LYS A 219 -5.65 27.16 -2.41
CA LYS A 219 -5.08 26.96 -1.07
C LYS A 219 -3.60 27.33 -1.03
N VAL A 220 -3.16 27.94 0.06
CA VAL A 220 -1.76 28.23 0.35
C VAL A 220 -1.19 27.11 1.23
N SER A 221 0.00 26.63 0.89
CA SER A 221 0.78 25.68 1.69
C SER A 221 2.14 26.29 1.99
N LEU A 222 2.61 26.08 3.21
CA LEU A 222 3.89 26.55 3.72
C LEU A 222 4.80 25.34 3.93
N HIS A 223 6.03 25.40 3.40
CA HIS A 223 7.06 24.36 3.52
C HIS A 223 8.37 24.94 4.04
#